data_AF-A0A534ZLE4-F1
#
_entry.id   AF-A0A534ZLE4-F1
#
_cell.length_a   1.000
_cell.length_b   1.000
_cell.length_c   1.000
_cell.angle_alpha   90.00
_cell.angle_beta   90.00
_cell.angle_gamma   90.00
#
_symmetry.space_group_name_H-M   'P 1'
#
loop_
_entity.id
_entity.type
_entity.pdbx_description
1 polymer ?
#
loop_
_entity_poly.entity_id
_entity_poly.type
_entity_poly.pdbx_seq_one_letter_code
_entity_poly.pdbx_strand_id
1 'polypeptide(L)'
;MLQRPWVALMLAVVWLAATPATTGEILSGENWRRLPPAARAAYVSGIIDAWSGLALTQESLGTKDQAITVFADVVGCVRDRALAASQVLDLVERYAEDNPGLRNKEMPDLVFAALTQRCRR
;
A
#
# COMPACT_ATOMS: atom_id res chain seq x y z
N MET A 1 34.75 33.92 5.85
CA MET A 1 34.08 32.94 4.97
C MET A 1 32.65 32.78 5.45
N LEU A 2 31.70 33.49 4.81
CA LEU A 2 30.28 33.45 5.17
C LEU A 2 29.66 32.19 4.55
N GLN A 3 29.51 31.11 5.32
CA GLN A 3 28.66 29.98 4.92
C GLN A 3 27.22 30.48 4.84
N ARG A 4 26.73 30.75 3.63
CA ARG A 4 25.36 31.19 3.38
C ARG A 4 24.43 29.98 3.58
N PRO A 5 23.62 29.94 4.65
CA PRO A 5 22.73 28.80 4.95
C PRO A 5 21.74 28.52 3.81
N TRP A 6 21.46 29.54 3.00
CA TRP A 6 20.64 29.47 1.79
C TRP A 6 21.18 28.50 0.72
N VAL A 7 22.50 28.34 0.63
CA VAL A 7 23.11 27.40 -0.35
C VAL A 7 22.87 25.96 0.09
N ALA A 8 22.99 25.68 1.40
CA ALA A 8 22.67 24.37 1.96
C ALA A 8 21.18 24.03 1.80
N LEU A 9 20.30 25.01 1.99
CA LEU A 9 18.85 24.82 1.82
C LEU A 9 18.49 24.54 0.35
N MET A 10 19.08 25.28 -0.61
CA MET A 10 18.83 25.05 -2.03
C MET A 10 19.39 23.70 -2.52
N LEU A 11 20.55 23.28 -2.01
CA LEU A 11 21.10 21.96 -2.32
C LEU A 11 20.18 20.84 -1.80
N ALA A 12 19.62 20.97 -0.59
CA ALA A 12 18.68 19.98 -0.05
C ALA A 12 17.42 19.84 -0.92
N VAL A 13 16.86 20.96 -1.40
CA VAL A 13 15.66 20.97 -2.28
C VAL A 13 15.96 20.32 -3.64
N VAL A 14 17.14 20.56 -4.21
CA VAL A 14 17.54 19.94 -5.50
C VAL A 14 17.72 18.44 -5.36
N TRP A 15 18.23 17.95 -4.22
CA TRP A 15 18.34 16.51 -3.95
C TRP A 15 16.98 15.82 -3.76
N LEU A 16 16.00 16.50 -3.14
CA LEU A 16 14.63 15.99 -3.01
C LEU A 16 13.92 15.88 -4.37
N ALA A 17 14.13 16.85 -5.26
CA ALA A 17 13.51 16.88 -6.59
C ALA A 17 14.15 15.92 -7.61
N ALA A 18 15.36 15.45 -7.36
CA ALA A 18 16.13 14.59 -8.27
C ALA A 18 15.94 13.09 -7.99
N THR A 19 15.09 12.69 -7.05
CA THR A 19 14.71 11.28 -6.94
C THR A 19 13.89 10.94 -8.19
N PRO A 20 14.41 10.09 -9.11
CA PRO A 20 13.57 9.62 -10.19
C PRO A 20 12.36 8.98 -9.52
N ALA A 21 11.16 9.37 -9.95
CA ALA A 21 9.98 8.57 -9.69
C ALA A 21 10.33 7.18 -10.23
N THR A 22 10.74 6.27 -9.34
CA THR A 22 10.97 4.88 -9.70
C THR A 22 9.67 4.46 -10.34
N THR A 23 9.73 4.09 -11.62
CA THR A 23 8.68 3.34 -12.31
C THR A 23 8.01 2.45 -11.29
N GLY A 24 6.69 2.61 -11.12
CA GLY A 24 5.90 2.01 -10.05
C GLY A 24 5.97 0.49 -10.11
N GLU A 25 7.06 -0.07 -9.63
CA GLU A 25 7.27 -1.48 -9.51
C GLU A 25 6.40 -1.94 -8.35
N ILE A 26 5.57 -2.93 -8.62
CA ILE A 26 4.85 -3.61 -7.56
C ILE A 26 5.93 -4.28 -6.71
N LEU A 27 5.95 -3.96 -5.42
CA LEU A 27 6.98 -4.46 -4.53
C LEU A 27 6.62 -5.88 -4.14
N SER A 28 7.63 -6.75 -4.15
CA SER A 28 7.55 -8.01 -3.42
C SER A 28 7.44 -7.75 -1.91
N GLY A 29 6.90 -8.72 -1.18
CA GLY A 29 6.87 -8.68 0.29
C GLY A 29 8.26 -8.50 0.91
N GLU A 30 9.30 -9.04 0.29
CA GLU A 30 10.68 -8.85 0.71
C GLU A 30 11.15 -7.40 0.54
N ASN A 31 10.93 -6.80 -0.63
CA ASN A 31 11.34 -5.42 -0.88
C ASN A 31 10.52 -4.45 -0.01
N TRP A 32 9.23 -4.69 0.15
CA TRP A 32 8.39 -3.90 1.05
C TRP A 32 8.86 -3.97 2.51
N ARG A 33 9.24 -5.14 3.04
CA ARG A 33 9.77 -5.25 4.42
C ARG A 33 11.06 -4.48 4.65
N ARG A 34 11.83 -4.19 3.60
CA ARG A 34 13.07 -3.38 3.69
C ARG A 34 12.78 -1.87 3.73
N LEU A 35 11.56 -1.43 3.46
CA LEU A 35 11.18 -0.03 3.54
C LEU A 35 11.15 0.49 4.99
N PRO A 36 11.39 1.79 5.21
CA PRO A 36 11.14 2.43 6.50
C PRO A 36 9.67 2.24 6.96
N PRO A 37 9.37 2.21 8.28
CA PRO A 37 8.02 1.95 8.79
C PRO A 37 6.91 2.83 8.17
N ALA A 38 7.16 4.14 8.04
CA ALA A 38 6.19 5.06 7.43
C ALA A 38 5.92 4.74 5.95
N ALA A 39 6.95 4.32 5.20
CA ALA A 39 6.83 3.94 3.80
C ALA A 39 6.07 2.60 3.64
N ARG A 40 6.23 1.66 4.58
CA ARG A 40 5.45 0.41 4.60
C ARG A 40 3.97 0.68 4.79
N ALA A 41 3.63 1.55 5.75
CA ALA A 41 2.26 1.98 6.00
C ALA A 41 1.65 2.67 4.77
N ALA A 42 2.36 3.64 4.20
CA ALA A 42 1.91 4.37 3.01
C ALA A 42 1.69 3.43 1.80
N TYR A 43 2.55 2.44 1.60
CA TYR A 43 2.41 1.48 0.52
C TYR A 43 1.14 0.63 0.66
N VAL A 44 0.88 0.12 1.87
CA VAL A 44 -0.35 -0.66 2.15
C VAL A 44 -1.59 0.21 1.97
N SER A 45 -1.60 1.45 2.50
CA SER A 45 -2.72 2.37 2.29
C SER A 45 -2.97 2.66 0.81
N GLY A 46 -1.91 2.86 0.02
CA GLY A 46 -2.03 3.07 -1.43
C GLY A 46 -2.70 1.91 -2.17
N ILE A 47 -2.44 0.66 -1.75
CA ILE A 47 -3.14 -0.52 -2.29
C ILE A 47 -4.64 -0.47 -1.97
N ILE A 48 -5.00 -0.15 -0.73
CA ILE A 48 -6.40 -0.06 -0.30
C ILE A 48 -7.14 1.09 -1.01
N ASP A 49 -6.48 2.23 -1.18
CA ASP A 49 -7.02 3.37 -1.92
C ASP A 49 -7.25 3.01 -3.39
N ALA A 50 -6.30 2.29 -4.03
CA ALA A 50 -6.44 1.84 -5.40
C ALA A 50 -7.65 0.89 -5.58
N TRP A 51 -7.85 -0.05 -4.67
CA TRP A 51 -9.02 -0.94 -4.69
C TRP A 51 -10.33 -0.20 -4.43
N SER A 52 -10.31 0.79 -3.54
CA SER A 52 -11.48 1.65 -3.28
C SER A 52 -11.85 2.47 -4.53
N GLY A 53 -10.86 3.08 -5.20
CA GLY A 53 -11.06 3.80 -6.45
C GLY A 53 -11.56 2.90 -7.59
N LEU A 54 -11.07 1.67 -7.66
CA LEU A 54 -11.55 0.67 -8.61
C LEU A 54 -13.03 0.33 -8.36
N ALA A 55 -13.42 0.06 -7.12
CA ALA A 55 -14.81 -0.23 -6.76
C ALA A 55 -15.75 0.93 -7.13
N LEU A 56 -15.36 2.18 -6.83
CA LEU A 56 -16.13 3.38 -7.19
C LEU A 56 -16.27 3.54 -8.71
N THR A 57 -15.21 3.27 -9.46
CA THR A 57 -15.23 3.33 -10.92
C THR A 57 -16.17 2.29 -11.50
N GLN A 58 -16.15 1.06 -10.96
CA GLN A 58 -17.05 0.01 -11.41
C GLN A 58 -18.52 0.34 -11.16
N GLU A 59 -18.83 0.89 -9.98
CA GLU A 59 -20.17 1.35 -9.62
C GLU A 59 -20.64 2.43 -10.59
N SER A 60 -19.81 3.44 -10.86
CA SER A 60 -20.11 4.52 -11.81
C SER A 60 -20.38 4.03 -13.23
N LEU A 61 -19.74 2.92 -13.64
CA LEU A 61 -19.92 2.33 -14.96
C LEU A 61 -21.05 1.28 -15.00
N GLY A 62 -21.67 0.96 -13.87
CA GLY A 62 -22.66 -0.11 -13.77
C GLY A 62 -22.10 -1.51 -14.03
N THR A 63 -20.77 -1.68 -13.94
CA THR A 63 -20.10 -2.95 -14.19
C THR A 63 -20.09 -3.82 -12.93
N LYS A 64 -20.25 -5.13 -13.11
CA LYS A 64 -20.21 -6.12 -12.02
C LYS A 64 -19.31 -7.31 -12.36
N ASP A 65 -18.11 -7.01 -12.87
CA ASP A 65 -17.11 -8.05 -13.10
C ASP A 65 -16.76 -8.72 -11.76
N GLN A 66 -17.03 -10.02 -11.64
CA GLN A 66 -16.80 -10.78 -10.42
C GLN A 66 -15.33 -10.80 -10.01
N ALA A 67 -14.40 -10.81 -10.97
CA ALA A 67 -12.97 -10.84 -10.69
C ALA A 67 -12.50 -9.56 -10.00
N ILE A 68 -13.21 -8.45 -10.23
CA ILE A 68 -12.89 -7.15 -9.65
C ILE A 68 -13.73 -6.88 -8.39
N THR A 69 -14.97 -7.38 -8.34
CA THR A 69 -15.89 -7.21 -7.20
C THR A 69 -15.28 -7.72 -5.89
N VAL A 70 -14.39 -8.71 -5.94
CA VAL A 70 -13.67 -9.21 -4.77
C VAL A 70 -12.87 -8.13 -4.03
N PHE A 71 -12.35 -7.12 -4.75
CA PHE A 71 -11.65 -5.99 -4.13
C PHE A 71 -12.63 -5.05 -3.42
N ALA A 72 -13.82 -4.84 -4.00
CA ALA A 72 -14.90 -4.07 -3.40
C ALA A 72 -15.38 -4.72 -2.08
N ASP A 73 -15.49 -6.04 -2.04
CA ASP A 73 -15.84 -6.78 -0.81
C ASP A 73 -14.80 -6.60 0.29
N VAL A 74 -13.50 -6.63 -0.06
CA VAL A 74 -12.41 -6.44 0.91
C VAL A 74 -12.41 -5.03 1.47
N VAL A 75 -12.42 -3.98 0.62
CA VAL A 75 -12.42 -2.59 1.10
C VAL A 75 -13.73 -2.21 1.80
N GLY A 76 -14.85 -2.80 1.36
CA GLY A 76 -16.13 -2.71 2.04
C GLY A 76 -16.05 -3.26 3.45
N CYS A 77 -15.48 -4.46 3.65
CA CYS A 77 -15.27 -5.02 4.98
C CYS A 77 -14.35 -4.16 5.86
N VAL A 78 -13.23 -3.66 5.31
CA VAL A 78 -12.30 -2.79 6.05
C VAL A 78 -13.05 -1.56 6.59
N ARG A 79 -13.87 -0.94 5.75
CA ARG A 79 -14.73 0.20 6.11
C ARG A 79 -15.81 -0.18 7.13
N ASP A 80 -16.57 -1.24 6.85
CA ASP A 80 -17.73 -1.65 7.66
C ASP A 80 -17.31 -2.08 9.08
N ARG A 81 -16.07 -2.57 9.22
CA ARG A 81 -15.46 -2.91 10.53
C ARG A 81 -14.65 -1.78 11.15
N ALA A 82 -14.62 -0.61 10.51
CA ALA A 82 -13.87 0.57 10.95
C ALA A 82 -12.40 0.24 11.31
N LEU A 83 -11.74 -0.59 10.49
CA LEU A 83 -10.34 -0.92 10.74
C LEU A 83 -9.46 0.31 10.50
N ALA A 84 -8.71 0.71 11.51
CA ALA A 84 -7.74 1.78 11.38
C ALA A 84 -6.58 1.35 10.47
N ALA A 85 -5.93 2.32 9.81
CA ALA A 85 -4.78 2.05 8.94
C ALA A 85 -3.64 1.29 9.65
N SER A 86 -3.41 1.57 10.94
CA SER A 86 -2.46 0.82 11.76
C SER A 86 -2.88 -0.64 11.95
N GLN A 87 -4.16 -0.92 12.20
CA GLN A 87 -4.67 -2.28 12.34
C GLN A 87 -4.56 -3.07 11.02
N VAL A 88 -4.81 -2.40 9.90
CA VAL A 88 -4.61 -2.98 8.56
C VAL A 88 -3.13 -3.33 8.35
N LEU A 89 -2.22 -2.41 8.67
CA LEU A 89 -0.78 -2.66 8.58
C LEU A 89 -0.36 -3.84 9.47
N ASP A 90 -0.80 -3.88 10.73
CA ASP A 90 -0.49 -4.96 11.67
C ASP A 90 -0.98 -6.33 11.17
N LEU A 91 -2.11 -6.39 10.46
CA LEU A 91 -2.60 -7.63 9.84
C LEU A 91 -1.68 -8.08 8.69
N VAL A 92 -1.24 -7.14 7.86
CA VAL A 92 -0.36 -7.42 6.72
C VAL A 92 1.04 -7.81 7.18
N GLU A 93 1.60 -7.14 8.18
CA GLU A 93 2.90 -7.48 8.78
C GLU A 93 2.88 -8.89 9.35
N ARG A 94 1.88 -9.21 10.19
CA ARG A 94 1.72 -10.56 10.75
C ARG A 94 1.58 -11.61 9.67
N TYR A 95 0.74 -11.36 8.66
CA TYR A 95 0.58 -12.30 7.56
C TYR A 95 1.92 -12.55 6.82
N ALA A 96 2.71 -11.50 6.57
CA ALA A 96 4.01 -11.63 5.91
C ALA A 96 5.06 -12.35 6.77
N GLU A 97 4.98 -12.25 8.09
CA GLU A 97 5.82 -12.97 9.05
C GLU A 97 5.46 -14.45 9.13
N ASP A 98 4.15 -14.75 9.22
CA ASP A 98 3.61 -16.11 9.33
C ASP A 98 3.76 -16.91 8.03
N ASN A 99 3.99 -16.25 6.89
CA ASN A 99 4.06 -16.87 5.57
C ASN A 99 5.41 -16.62 4.87
N PRO A 100 6.54 -17.15 5.39
CA PRO A 100 7.87 -16.92 4.82
C PRO A 100 8.06 -17.54 3.41
N GLY A 101 7.19 -18.45 2.98
CA GLY A 101 7.19 -18.96 1.60
C GLY A 101 6.68 -17.95 0.57
N LEU A 102 5.99 -16.89 1.00
CA LEU A 102 5.37 -15.89 0.13
C LEU A 102 6.19 -14.59 0.03
N ARG A 103 7.44 -14.58 0.49
CA ARG A 103 8.29 -13.37 0.53
C ARG A 103 8.48 -12.71 -0.84
N ASN A 104 8.47 -13.50 -1.90
CA ASN A 104 8.64 -13.01 -3.27
C ASN A 104 7.30 -12.72 -3.98
N LYS A 105 6.17 -12.87 -3.28
CA LYS A 105 4.87 -12.48 -3.81
C LYS A 105 4.70 -10.98 -3.77
N GLU A 106 3.93 -10.49 -4.72
CA GLU A 106 3.59 -9.09 -4.85
C GLU A 106 2.76 -8.61 -3.66
N MET A 107 3.04 -7.40 -3.19
CA MET A 107 2.36 -6.83 -2.02
C MET A 107 0.84 -6.74 -2.15
N PRO A 108 0.24 -6.41 -3.31
CA PRO A 108 -1.21 -6.48 -3.47
C PRO A 108 -1.79 -7.85 -3.13
N ASP A 109 -1.12 -8.94 -3.53
CA ASP A 109 -1.55 -10.31 -3.21
C ASP A 109 -1.45 -10.59 -1.71
N LEU A 110 -0.35 -10.16 -1.07
CA LEU A 110 -0.14 -10.33 0.36
C LEU A 110 -1.15 -9.53 1.18
N VAL A 111 -1.44 -8.29 0.80
CA VAL A 111 -2.45 -7.44 1.44
C VAL A 111 -3.83 -8.06 1.31
N PHE A 112 -4.15 -8.56 0.11
CA PHE A 112 -5.44 -9.21 -0.15
C PHE A 112 -5.59 -10.47 0.70
N ALA A 113 -4.56 -11.33 0.73
CA ALA A 113 -4.57 -12.54 1.53
C ALA A 113 -4.65 -12.25 3.04
N ALA A 114 -3.92 -11.25 3.54
CA ALA A 114 -3.98 -10.83 4.94
C ALA A 114 -5.38 -10.34 5.33
N LEU A 115 -5.98 -9.48 4.50
CA LEU A 115 -7.28 -8.91 4.80
C LEU A 115 -8.40 -9.93 4.67
N THR A 116 -8.34 -10.85 3.70
CA THR A 116 -9.36 -11.91 3.55
C THR A 116 -9.41 -12.88 4.72
N GLN A 117 -8.33 -13.08 5.48
CA GLN A 117 -8.38 -13.85 6.74
C GLN A 117 -9.29 -13.19 7.78
N ARG A 118 -9.31 -11.85 7.82
CA ARG A 118 -10.15 -11.10 8.74
C ARG A 118 -11.53 -10.83 8.15
N CYS A 119 -11.60 -10.56 6.84
CA CYS A 119 -12.77 -10.07 6.12
C CYS A 119 -13.58 -11.13 5.40
N ARG A 120 -13.22 -12.41 5.53
CA ARG A 120 -14.08 -13.50 5.05
C ARG A 120 -15.47 -13.42 5.70
N ARG A 121 -16.49 -13.54 4.85
CA ARG A 121 -17.80 -14.05 5.23
C ARG A 121 -17.75 -15.57 5.19
#